data_AF-A0A7L0LN59-F1
#
_entry.id   AF-A0A7L0LN59-F1
#
_cell.length_a   1.000
_cell.length_b   1.000
_cell.length_c   1.000
_cell.angle_alpha   90.00
_cell.angle_beta   90.00
_cell.angle_gamma   90.00
#
_symmetry.space_group_name_H-M   'P 1'
#
loop_
_entity.id
_entity.type
_entity.pdbx_description
1 polymer ?
#
loop_
_entity_poly.entity_id
_entity_poly.type
_entity_poly.pdbx_seq_one_letter_code
_entity_poly.pdbx_strand_id
1 'polypeptide(L)'
;MGALQSGLPSAVMLPQNWPLLIIDLKDYFFTIPLCPQDPQGSHDIFHQNARALRRQFRLSHAEAQGIVRACPQCSHHGPGLG
;
A
#
# COMPACT_ATOMS: atom_id res chain seq x y z
N MET A 1 10.72 -24.33 23.25
CA MET A 1 9.62 -23.56 23.87
C MET A 1 10.05 -22.10 23.87
N GLY A 2 9.63 -21.32 22.87
CA GLY A 2 10.04 -19.91 22.71
C GLY A 2 9.37 -18.99 23.72
N ALA A 3 10.00 -17.85 24.02
CA ALA A 3 9.51 -16.88 25.00
C ALA A 3 8.20 -16.21 24.53
N LEU A 4 7.19 -16.18 25.40
CA LEU A 4 5.98 -15.39 25.20
C LEU A 4 6.34 -13.90 25.34
N GLN A 5 6.01 -13.08 24.33
CA GLN A 5 6.15 -11.63 24.41
C GLN A 5 5.13 -11.08 25.41
N SER A 6 5.60 -10.72 26.60
CA SER A 6 4.80 -10.02 27.61
C SER A 6 4.47 -8.62 27.13
N GLY A 7 3.27 -8.40 26.60
CA GLY A 7 2.81 -7.08 26.15
C GLY A 7 1.64 -7.09 25.18
N LEU A 8 1.35 -8.22 24.52
CA LEU A 8 0.17 -8.36 23.69
C LEU A 8 -1.00 -8.92 24.53
N PRO A 9 -2.21 -8.33 24.45
CA PRO A 9 -3.38 -8.95 25.05
C PRO A 9 -3.58 -10.33 24.42
N SER A 10 -3.89 -11.33 25.25
CA SER A 10 -4.25 -12.68 24.78
C SER A 10 -5.31 -12.56 23.69
N ALA A 11 -5.19 -13.32 22.59
CA ALA A 11 -6.17 -13.30 21.49
C ALA A 11 -7.62 -13.54 21.95
N VAL A 12 -7.79 -14.10 23.15
CA VAL A 12 -9.06 -14.32 23.85
C VAL A 12 -9.70 -13.02 24.37
N MET A 13 -8.99 -11.89 24.41
CA MET A 13 -9.55 -10.57 24.77
C MET A 13 -10.40 -9.95 23.66
N LEU A 14 -10.38 -10.47 22.44
CA LEU A 14 -11.33 -10.04 21.40
C LEU A 14 -12.69 -10.69 21.68
N PRO A 15 -13.75 -9.91 21.99
CA PRO A 15 -15.09 -10.45 22.24
C PRO A 15 -15.60 -11.21 21.02
N GLN A 16 -16.27 -12.35 21.24
CA GLN A 16 -16.71 -13.27 20.16
C GLN A 16 -17.69 -12.63 19.15
N ASN A 17 -18.28 -11.48 19.48
CA ASN A 17 -19.26 -10.76 18.67
C ASN A 17 -18.75 -9.42 18.13
N TRP A 18 -17.44 -9.13 18.20
CA TRP A 18 -16.88 -7.93 17.61
C TRP A 18 -16.91 -8.02 16.07
N PRO A 19 -17.37 -7.00 15.32
CA PRO A 19 -17.29 -7.01 13.87
C PRO A 19 -15.82 -6.97 13.41
N LEU A 20 -15.31 -8.12 12.97
CA LEU A 20 -13.95 -8.23 12.45
C LEU A 20 -13.92 -7.71 11.00
N LEU A 21 -13.17 -6.62 10.78
CA LEU A 21 -12.85 -6.12 9.45
C LEU A 21 -11.51 -6.71 9.01
N ILE A 22 -11.56 -7.74 8.16
CA ILE A 22 -10.35 -8.31 7.55
C ILE A 22 -10.01 -7.49 6.32
N ILE A 23 -8.99 -6.64 6.44
CA ILE A 23 -8.49 -5.81 5.36
C ILE A 23 -7.32 -6.56 4.68
N ASP A 24 -7.46 -6.91 3.40
CA ASP A 24 -6.31 -7.36 2.63
C ASP A 24 -5.36 -6.18 2.39
N LEU A 25 -4.22 -6.19 3.07
CA LEU A 25 -3.20 -5.14 2.95
C LEU A 25 -2.73 -4.98 1.49
N LYS A 26 -2.73 -6.05 0.69
CA LYS A 26 -2.26 -6.01 -0.71
C LYS A 26 -3.18 -5.20 -1.62
N ASP A 27 -4.47 -5.13 -1.34
CA ASP A 27 -5.41 -4.33 -2.13
C ASP A 27 -5.79 -3.01 -1.45
N TYR A 28 -5.66 -2.93 -0.12
CA TYR A 28 -6.08 -1.75 0.65
C TYR A 28 -5.01 -0.67 0.77
N PHE A 29 -3.71 -1.00 0.75
CA PHE A 29 -2.63 0.01 0.78
C PHE A 29 -2.76 1.01 -0.38
N PHE A 30 -3.35 0.56 -1.49
CA PHE A 30 -3.57 1.36 -2.70
C PHE A 30 -4.95 2.04 -2.76
N THR A 31 -5.79 1.90 -1.74
CA THR A 31 -7.17 2.41 -1.75
C THR A 31 -7.41 3.41 -0.62
N ILE A 32 -6.62 3.38 0.45
CA ILE A 32 -6.59 4.49 1.41
C ILE A 32 -6.01 5.71 0.67
N PRO A 33 -6.70 6.87 0.65
CA PRO A 33 -6.09 8.11 0.17
C PRO A 33 -5.00 8.51 1.16
N LEU A 34 -3.78 8.00 0.92
CA LEU A 34 -2.61 8.30 1.74
C LEU A 34 -2.24 9.78 1.63
N CYS A 35 -2.67 10.45 0.55
CA CYS A 35 -2.42 11.86 0.32
C CYS A 35 -3.38 12.49 -0.71
N PRO A 36 -3.91 13.69 -0.46
CA PRO A 36 -4.67 14.48 -1.45
C PRO A 36 -3.79 15.22 -2.47
N GLN A 37 -2.46 15.08 -2.36
CA GLN A 37 -1.46 15.68 -3.26
C GLN A 37 -1.35 14.92 -4.59
N ASP A 38 -0.72 15.53 -5.59
CA ASP A 38 -0.62 15.03 -6.95
C ASP A 38 0.07 13.64 -7.03
N PRO A 39 -0.15 12.87 -8.11
CA PRO A 39 0.34 11.49 -8.20
C PRO A 39 1.86 11.35 -8.22
N GLN A 40 2.62 12.39 -8.62
CA GLN A 40 4.08 12.35 -8.58
C GLN A 40 4.56 12.49 -7.14
N GLY A 41 4.05 13.49 -6.40
CA GLY A 41 4.38 13.67 -4.98
C GLY A 41 4.00 12.46 -4.13
N SER A 42 2.89 11.80 -4.45
CA SER A 42 2.51 10.53 -3.81
C SER A 42 3.49 9.39 -4.10
N HIS A 43 4.00 9.29 -5.34
CA HIS A 43 5.01 8.30 -5.70
C HIS A 43 6.38 8.61 -5.07
N ASP A 44 6.77 9.87 -4.98
CA ASP A 44 8.08 10.27 -4.42
C ASP A 44 8.21 9.92 -2.94
N ILE A 45 7.10 9.97 -2.18
CA ILE A 45 7.09 9.65 -0.75
C ILE A 45 7.00 8.14 -0.51
N PHE A 46 6.16 7.44 -1.29
CA PHE A 46 5.74 6.07 -0.97
C PHE A 46 6.20 5.03 -2.00
N HIS A 47 6.82 5.45 -3.11
CA HIS A 47 7.24 4.61 -4.23
C HIS A 47 6.15 3.62 -4.69
N GLN A 48 4.91 4.10 -4.76
CA GLN A 48 3.77 3.27 -5.12
C GLN A 48 3.86 2.80 -6.56
N ASN A 49 3.43 1.56 -6.80
CA ASN A 49 3.40 0.98 -8.13
C ASN A 49 2.31 1.61 -9.03
N ALA A 50 2.42 1.47 -10.34
CA ALA A 50 1.52 2.05 -11.33
C ALA A 50 0.09 1.54 -11.15
N ARG A 51 -0.10 0.27 -10.74
CA ARG A 51 -1.45 -0.24 -10.43
C ARG A 51 -2.09 0.57 -9.29
N ALA A 52 -1.32 0.95 -8.29
CA ALA A 52 -1.78 1.78 -7.18
C ALA A 52 -2.10 3.21 -7.64
N LEU A 53 -1.17 3.84 -8.36
CA LEU A 53 -1.35 5.20 -8.87
C LEU A 53 -2.57 5.31 -9.79
N ARG A 54 -2.82 4.32 -10.65
CA ARG A 54 -4.03 4.24 -11.48
C ARG A 54 -5.30 4.17 -10.64
N ARG A 55 -5.31 3.36 -9.58
CA ARG A 55 -6.49 3.18 -8.71
C ARG A 55 -6.77 4.43 -7.89
N GLN A 56 -5.74 5.02 -7.28
CA GLN A 56 -5.88 6.19 -6.40
C GLN A 56 -6.21 7.47 -7.18
N PHE A 57 -5.49 7.73 -8.27
CA PHE A 57 -5.57 9.01 -9.00
C PHE A 57 -6.35 8.91 -10.31
N ARG A 58 -6.96 7.75 -10.59
CA ARG A 58 -7.73 7.48 -11.82
C ARG A 58 -6.93 7.75 -13.11
N LEU A 59 -5.63 7.47 -13.07
CA LEU A 59 -4.73 7.64 -14.21
C LEU A 59 -4.88 6.50 -15.24
N SER A 60 -4.53 6.79 -16.49
CA SER A 60 -4.28 5.75 -17.48
C SER A 60 -3.05 4.91 -17.09
N HIS A 61 -2.94 3.72 -17.66
CA HIS A 61 -1.76 2.87 -17.43
C HIS A 61 -0.46 3.52 -17.87
N ALA A 62 -0.48 4.23 -19.01
CA ALA A 62 0.70 4.90 -19.54
C ALA A 62 1.18 6.03 -18.64
N GLU A 63 0.26 6.85 -18.11
CA GLU A 63 0.60 7.94 -17.18
C GLU A 63 1.22 7.40 -15.89
N ALA A 64 0.59 6.39 -15.28
CA ALA A 64 1.11 5.80 -14.06
C ALA A 64 2.48 5.11 -14.27
N GLN A 65 2.68 4.42 -15.40
CA GLN A 65 3.99 3.89 -15.76
C GLN A 65 5.02 4.99 -16.01
N GLY A 66 4.61 6.11 -16.58
CA GLY A 66 5.48 7.28 -16.78
C GLY A 66 6.06 7.78 -15.45
N ILE A 67 5.22 7.86 -14.41
CA ILE A 67 5.64 8.27 -13.06
C ILE A 67 6.66 7.29 -12.48
N VAL A 68 6.36 5.99 -12.50
CA VAL A 68 7.25 4.96 -11.95
C VAL A 68 8.59 4.90 -12.71
N ARG A 69 8.56 5.05 -14.04
CA ARG A 69 9.78 5.05 -14.89
C ARG A 69 10.64 6.29 -14.70
N ALA A 70 10.04 7.43 -14.35
CA ALA A 70 10.77 8.66 -14.08
C ALA A 70 11.51 8.62 -12.73
N CYS A 71 11.07 7.77 -11.80
CA CYS A 71 11.72 7.63 -10.50
C CYS A 71 13.06 6.87 -10.62
N PRO A 72 14.20 7.47 -10.23
CA PRO A 72 15.51 6.83 -10.35
C PRO A 72 15.66 5.60 -9.44
N GLN A 73 14.87 5.50 -8.38
CA GLN A 73 14.88 4.35 -7.47
C GLN A 73 14.04 3.18 -8.02
N CYS A 74 12.95 3.49 -8.73
CA CYS A 74 12.01 2.48 -9.24
C CYS A 74 12.27 2.09 -10.70
N SER A 75 12.96 2.91 -11.49
CA SER A 75 13.20 2.69 -12.92
C SER A 75 13.94 1.37 -13.25
N HIS A 76 14.76 0.90 -12.32
CA HIS A 76 15.51 -0.36 -12.46
C HIS A 76 14.74 -1.60 -12.01
N HIS A 77 13.60 -1.43 -11.34
CA HIS A 77 12.77 -2.52 -10.88
C HIS A 77 11.81 -2.91 -12.01
N GLY A 78 11.97 -4.12 -12.55
CA GLY A 78 11.17 -4.60 -13.67
C GLY A 78 9.65 -4.53 -13.42
N PRO A 79 8.82 -4.75 -14.46
CA PRO A 79 7.40 -4.40 -14.49
C PRO A 79 6.49 -5.12 -13.46
N GLY A 80 7.04 -5.92 -12.54
CA GLY A 80 6.31 -6.63 -11.49
C GLY A 80 6.29 -5.94 -10.11
N LEU A 81 7.02 -4.83 -9.93
CA LEU A 81 7.07 -4.08 -8.65
C LEU A 81 6.64 -2.62 -8.81
N GLY A 82 5.95 -2.32 -9.91
CA GLY A 82 5.65 -0.98 -10.35
C GLY A 82 4.36 -0.90 -11.12
#